data_AF-A0A3P3UBY1-F1
#
_entry.id   AF-A0A3P3UBY1-F1
#
_cell.length_a   1.000
_cell.length_b   1.000
_cell.length_c   1.000
_cell.angle_alpha   90.00
_cell.angle_beta   90.00
_cell.angle_gamma   90.00
#
_symmetry.space_group_name_H-M   'P 1'
#
loop_
_entity.id
_entity.type
_entity.pdbx_description
1 polymer ?
#
loop_
_entity_poly.entity_id
_entity_poly.type
_entity_poly.pdbx_seq_one_letter_code
_entity_poly.pdbx_strand_id
1 'polypeptide(L)'
;MGFPGNKDAKSGNLNNALSKTSSPLIATFDADMILQHTFLMKTVPYFLLSTFIEENGEWRLRREDEIDPTFKLGLVQTPQSFYNPDLFQFNLYLDCGLCGA
;
A
#
# COMPACT_ATOMS: atom_id res chain seq x y z
N MET A 1 4.86 27.75 -0.79
CA MET A 1 4.39 26.66 0.09
C MET A 1 5.58 26.12 0.86
N GLY A 2 5.64 26.33 2.18
CA GLY A 2 6.68 25.76 3.01
C GLY A 2 6.66 26.35 4.41
N PHE A 3 6.38 25.53 5.42
CA PHE A 3 6.55 25.89 6.82
C PHE A 3 8.05 26.17 7.07
N PRO A 4 8.43 27.21 7.82
CA PRO A 4 9.84 27.44 8.12
C PRO A 4 10.42 26.23 8.87
N GLY A 5 11.48 25.64 8.32
CA GLY A 5 12.08 24.39 8.83
C GLY A 5 11.72 23.12 8.06
N ASN A 6 11.00 23.21 6.93
CA ASN A 6 10.71 22.05 6.08
C ASN A 6 11.99 21.51 5.41
N LYS A 7 12.59 20.47 5.99
CA LYS A 7 13.73 19.73 5.44
C LYS A 7 13.24 18.40 4.87
N ASP A 8 13.94 17.86 3.88
CA ASP A 8 13.72 16.51 3.31
C ASP A 8 12.33 16.26 2.68
N ALA A 9 11.53 17.32 2.45
CA ALA A 9 10.24 17.26 1.77
C ALA A 9 9.30 16.14 2.28
N LYS A 10 8.96 15.16 1.43
CA LYS A 10 8.02 14.08 1.77
C LYS A 10 8.56 13.20 2.91
N SER A 11 9.85 12.84 2.89
CA SER A 11 10.43 11.99 3.94
C SER A 11 10.54 12.74 5.27
N GLY A 12 10.81 14.04 5.25
CA GLY A 12 10.81 14.88 6.46
C GLY A 12 9.44 14.90 7.16
N ASN A 13 8.37 15.08 6.39
CA ASN A 13 7.00 15.03 6.91
C ASN A 13 6.67 13.65 7.53
N LEU A 14 7.04 12.57 6.85
CA LEU A 14 6.82 11.21 7.34
C LEU A 14 7.61 10.93 8.62
N ASN A 15 8.89 11.28 8.67
CA ASN A 15 9.74 11.07 9.86
C ASN A 15 9.20 11.82 11.08
N ASN A 16 8.76 13.07 10.89
CA ASN A 16 8.13 13.83 11.96
C ASN A 16 6.83 13.17 12.43
N ALA A 17 5.96 12.71 11.50
CA ALA A 17 4.72 12.00 11.86
C ALA A 17 4.99 10.69 12.62
N LEU A 18 6.00 9.91 12.19
CA LEU A 18 6.42 8.67 12.84
C LEU A 18 6.90 8.90 14.28
N SER A 19 7.51 10.04 14.59
CA SER A 19 7.88 10.40 15.98
C SER A 19 6.69 10.66 16.91
N LYS A 20 5.48 10.78 16.36
CA LYS A 20 4.25 11.17 17.07
C LYS A 20 3.23 10.03 17.16
N THR A 21 3.49 8.88 16.57
CA THR A 21 2.60 7.72 16.59
C THR A 21 3.35 6.45 17.00
N SER A 22 2.65 5.54 17.65
CA SER A 22 3.15 4.21 18.03
C SER A 22 2.42 3.08 17.29
N SER A 23 1.64 3.41 16.26
CA SER A 23 0.91 2.41 15.46
C SER A 23 1.89 1.40 14.84
N PRO A 24 1.60 0.09 14.90
CA PRO A 24 2.46 -0.94 14.32
C PRO A 24 2.43 -0.94 12.78
N LEU A 25 1.36 -0.40 12.20
CA LEU A 25 1.18 -0.29 10.75
C LEU A 25 1.02 1.17 10.36
N ILE A 26 1.66 1.52 9.25
CA ILE A 26 1.58 2.84 8.63
C ILE A 26 1.13 2.63 7.18
N ALA A 27 0.10 3.37 6.78
CA ALA A 27 -0.36 3.41 5.41
C ALA A 27 -0.08 4.81 4.84
N THR A 28 0.51 4.88 3.65
CA THR A 28 0.88 6.14 3.00
C THR A 28 0.08 6.32 1.72
N PHE A 29 -0.53 7.49 1.56
CA PHE A 29 -1.30 7.87 0.38
C PHE A 29 -0.88 9.27 -0.06
N ASP A 30 -0.81 9.49 -1.37
CA ASP A 30 -0.68 10.84 -1.91
C ASP A 30 -2.02 11.57 -1.85
N ALA A 31 -1.99 12.90 -1.90
CA ALA A 31 -3.17 13.73 -1.70
C ALA A 31 -4.26 13.55 -2.79
N ASP A 32 -3.90 12.95 -3.92
CA ASP A 32 -4.75 12.62 -5.05
C ASP A 32 -5.21 11.16 -5.07
N MET A 33 -4.77 10.33 -4.11
CA MET A 33 -5.20 8.95 -4.00
C MET A 33 -6.52 8.83 -3.23
N ILE A 34 -7.56 8.31 -3.89
CA ILE A 34 -8.84 7.97 -3.26
C ILE A 34 -8.87 6.47 -2.98
N LEU A 35 -8.93 6.08 -1.71
CA LEU A 35 -8.97 4.68 -1.33
C LEU A 35 -10.35 4.06 -1.51
N GLN A 36 -10.36 2.76 -1.81
CA GLN A 36 -11.55 1.94 -1.66
C GLN A 36 -11.79 1.61 -0.18
N HIS A 37 -13.07 1.54 0.24
CA HIS A 37 -13.44 1.17 1.61
C HIS A 37 -12.94 -0.23 2.03
N THR A 38 -12.61 -1.10 1.06
CA THR A 38 -12.04 -2.44 1.31
C THR A 38 -10.52 -2.47 1.46
N PHE A 39 -9.83 -1.32 1.37
CA PHE A 39 -8.36 -1.26 1.36
C PHE A 39 -7.74 -2.00 2.54
N LEU A 40 -8.16 -1.72 3.77
CA LEU A 40 -7.59 -2.35 4.97
C LEU A 40 -7.89 -3.85 5.02
N MET A 41 -9.11 -4.25 4.64
CA MET A 41 -9.53 -5.66 4.62
C MET A 41 -8.71 -6.50 3.64
N LYS A 42 -8.23 -5.88 2.55
CA LYS A 42 -7.40 -6.55 1.54
C LYS A 42 -5.91 -6.50 1.86
N THR A 43 -5.42 -5.55 2.67
CA THR A 43 -3.97 -5.30 2.85
C THR A 43 -3.44 -5.73 4.21
N VAL A 44 -4.17 -5.46 5.30
CA VAL A 44 -3.72 -5.76 6.66
C VAL A 44 -3.49 -7.26 6.90
N PRO A 45 -4.32 -8.19 6.39
CA PRO A 45 -4.14 -9.63 6.64
C PRO A 45 -2.78 -10.19 6.19
N TYR A 46 -2.12 -9.57 5.21
CA TYR A 46 -0.79 -10.02 4.77
C TYR A 46 0.26 -9.98 5.91
N PHE A 47 0.16 -9.00 6.82
CA PHE A 47 1.05 -8.89 7.98
C PHE A 47 0.81 -9.98 9.04
N LEU A 48 -0.27 -10.77 8.92
CA LEU A 48 -0.61 -11.86 9.81
C LEU A 48 -0.15 -13.23 9.28
N LEU A 49 0.34 -13.32 8.04
CA LEU A 49 0.73 -14.59 7.42
C LEU A 49 1.90 -15.30 8.11
N SER A 50 2.72 -14.57 8.87
CA SER A 50 3.76 -15.14 9.72
C SER A 50 3.22 -15.98 10.86
N THR A 51 2.00 -15.70 11.30
CA THR A 51 1.41 -16.21 12.55
C THR A 51 0.15 -17.02 12.30
N PHE A 52 -0.50 -16.81 11.16
CA PHE A 52 -1.71 -17.52 10.74
C PHE A 52 -1.43 -18.40 9.54
N ILE A 53 -2.18 -19.49 9.44
CA ILE A 53 -2.20 -20.40 8.30
C ILE A 53 -3.64 -20.73 7.98
N GLU A 54 -3.95 -20.82 6.69
CA GLU A 54 -5.24 -21.27 6.19
C GLU A 54 -5.18 -22.79 5.97
N GLU A 55 -6.09 -23.52 6.62
CA GLU A 55 -6.27 -24.96 6.43
C GLU A 55 -7.74 -25.25 6.18
N ASN A 56 -8.04 -25.88 5.02
CA ASN A 56 -9.40 -26.27 4.64
C ASN A 56 -10.44 -25.14 4.67
N GLY A 57 -10.01 -23.90 4.41
CA GLY A 57 -10.88 -22.71 4.41
C GLY A 57 -11.11 -22.08 5.79
N GLU A 58 -10.46 -22.58 6.83
CA GLU A 58 -10.45 -21.95 8.16
C GLU A 58 -9.06 -21.41 8.49
N TRP A 59 -9.03 -20.22 9.09
CA TRP A 59 -7.80 -19.59 9.56
C TRP A 59 -7.51 -20.00 11.00
N ARG A 60 -6.33 -20.56 11.24
CA ARG A 60 -5.85 -20.89 12.58
C ARG A 60 -4.48 -20.29 12.86
N LEU A 61 -4.13 -20.19 14.15
CA LEU A 61 -2.79 -19.83 14.56
C LEU A 61 -1.81 -20.95 14.15
N ARG A 62 -0.62 -20.58 13.68
CA ARG A 62 0.50 -21.49 13.48
C ARG A 62 0.99 -22.02 14.82
N ARG A 63 1.43 -23.27 14.85
CA ARG A 63 2.15 -23.83 15.99
C ARG A 63 3.60 -23.34 16.01
N GLU A 64 4.27 -23.43 17.15
CA GLU A 64 5.66 -22.95 17.30
C GLU A 64 6.63 -23.63 16.30
N ASP A 65 6.37 -24.88 15.93
CA ASP A 65 7.13 -25.64 14.93
C ASP A 65 6.85 -25.22 13.47
N GLU A 66 5.74 -24.52 13.21
CA GLU A 66 5.29 -24.09 11.88
C GLU A 66 5.65 -22.62 11.58
N ILE A 67 6.19 -21.90 12.57
CA ILE A 67 6.60 -20.50 12.42
C ILE A 67 8.01 -20.47 11.83
N ASP A 68 8.14 -19.90 10.63
CA ASP A 68 9.44 -19.63 10.03
C ASP A 68 10.04 -18.34 10.61
N PRO A 69 11.12 -18.40 11.40
CA PRO A 69 11.75 -17.22 11.99
C PRO A 69 12.43 -16.31 10.94
N THR A 70 12.66 -16.82 9.73
CA THR A 70 13.27 -16.07 8.63
C THR A 70 12.25 -15.27 7.83
N PHE A 71 10.97 -15.62 7.93
CA PHE A 71 9.90 -14.93 7.24
C PHE A 71 9.66 -13.54 7.84
N LYS A 72 9.89 -12.49 7.05
CA LYS A 72 9.69 -11.09 7.44
C LYS A 72 8.96 -10.33 6.35
N LEU A 73 7.77 -9.81 6.66
CA LEU A 73 7.02 -8.93 5.77
C LEU A 73 7.10 -7.49 6.28
N GLY A 74 7.75 -6.62 5.51
CA GLY A 74 7.91 -5.21 5.86
C GLY A 74 7.00 -4.24 5.08
N LEU A 75 6.51 -4.64 3.90
CA LEU A 75 5.77 -3.77 3.00
C LEU A 75 4.72 -4.55 2.19
N VAL A 76 3.54 -3.97 2.07
CA VAL A 76 2.48 -4.41 1.15
C VAL A 76 2.23 -3.27 0.17
N GLN A 77 2.57 -3.49 -1.10
CA GLN A 77 2.38 -2.50 -2.16
C GLN A 77 1.14 -2.87 -2.98
N THR A 78 0.19 -1.94 -3.09
CA THR A 78 -0.95 -2.10 -4.00
C THR A 78 -0.64 -1.45 -5.35
N PRO A 79 -1.26 -1.93 -6.45
CA PRO A 79 -1.21 -1.22 -7.73
C PRO A 79 -1.72 0.21 -7.60
N GLN A 80 -1.14 1.11 -8.40
CA GLN A 80 -1.64 2.48 -8.56
C GLN A 80 -2.47 2.54 -9.84
N SER A 81 -3.73 2.94 -9.70
CA SER A 81 -4.63 3.12 -10.84
C SER A 81 -5.06 4.57 -10.94
N PHE A 82 -5.04 5.10 -12.16
CA PHE A 82 -5.37 6.49 -12.44
C PHE A 82 -6.71 6.56 -13.17
N TYR A 83 -7.50 7.59 -12.85
CA TYR A 83 -8.75 7.86 -13.57
C TYR A 83 -8.51 8.56 -14.91
N ASN A 84 -7.44 9.34 -15.00
CA ASN A 84 -7.11 10.13 -16.16
C ASN A 84 -5.96 9.47 -16.93
N PRO A 85 -6.02 9.48 -18.28
CA PRO A 85 -4.90 9.05 -19.10
C PRO A 85 -3.70 9.95 -18.84
N ASP A 86 -2.51 9.39 -18.93
CA ASP A 86 -1.30 10.20 -18.88
C ASP A 86 -1.13 11.03 -20.16
N LEU A 87 -0.23 12.02 -20.12
CA LEU A 87 -0.02 12.96 -21.21
C LEU A 87 0.38 12.28 -22.53
N PHE A 88 1.10 11.16 -22.49
CA PHE A 88 1.45 10.43 -23.71
C PHE A 88 0.26 9.66 -24.24
N GLN A 89 -0.51 9.00 -23.38
CA GLN A 89 -1.73 8.30 -23.77
C GLN A 89 -2.75 9.25 -24.41
N PHE A 90 -2.94 10.43 -23.81
CA PHE A 90 -3.82 11.48 -24.34
C PHE A 90 -3.31 12.07 -25.67
N ASN A 91 -2.04 12.48 -25.73
CA ASN A 91 -1.49 13.18 -26.91
C ASN A 91 -1.21 12.24 -28.10
N LEU A 92 -1.01 10.94 -27.86
CA LEU A 92 -0.75 9.94 -28.91
C LEU A 92 -2.01 9.14 -29.30
N TYR A 93 -3.20 9.54 -28.84
CA TYR A 93 -4.48 8.88 -29.11
C TYR A 93 -4.54 7.38 -28.74
N LEU A 94 -3.74 6.96 -27.76
CA LEU A 94 -3.68 5.57 -27.32
C LEU A 94 -4.90 5.14 -26.48
N ASP A 95 -5.76 6.09 -26.10
CA ASP A 95 -7.07 5.85 -25.50
C ASP A 95 -8.10 5.24 -26.47
N CYS A 96 -7.84 5.24 -27.78
CA CYS A 96 -8.78 4.73 -28.78
C CYS A 96 -8.58 3.25 -29.07
N GLY A 97 -8.91 2.39 -28.10
CA GLY A 97 -8.93 0.92 -28.29
C GLY A 97 -10.11 0.37 -29.12
N LEU A 98 -10.83 1.20 -29.89
CA LEU A 98 -12.08 0.80 -30.59
C LEU A 98 -12.25 1.37 -32.02
N CYS A 99 -11.25 2.02 -32.61
CA CYS A 99 -11.33 2.45 -34.01
C CYS A 99 -10.25 1.74 -34.84
N GLY A 100 -10.61 0.60 -35.44
CA GLY A 100 -9.73 -0.15 -36.33
C GLY A 100 -10.00 -1.65 -36.39
N ALA A 101 -11.23 -2.05 -36.72
CA ALA A 101 -11.54 -3.32 -37.36
C ALA A 101 -12.27 -3.02 -38.67
#